data_AF-A0A5A9X6A1-F1
#
_entry.id   AF-A0A5A9X6A1-F1
#
_cell.length_a   1.000
_cell.length_b   1.000
_cell.length_c   1.000
_cell.angle_alpha   90.00
_cell.angle_beta   90.00
_cell.angle_gamma   90.00
#
_symmetry.space_group_name_H-M   'P 1'
#
loop_
_entity.id
_entity.type
_entity.pdbx_description
1 polymer ?
#
loop_
_entity_poly.entity_id
_entity_poly.type
_entity_poly.pdbx_seq_one_letter_code
_entity_poly.pdbx_strand_id
1 'polypeptide(L)' 'MTYPDSNLIYGYARLAHMLGMTPNALHQRKHRGRFTLKPVFHIGRTAVFDRRQANVYMQQFEADAKRKSRI' A
#
# COMPACT_ATOMS: atom_id res chain seq x y z
N MET A 1 16.34 -21.92 5.29
CA MET A 1 15.90 -20.56 5.66
C MET A 1 15.26 -19.93 4.44
N THR A 2 13.93 -19.89 4.37
CA THR A 2 13.19 -19.16 3.34
C THR A 2 13.32 -17.68 3.66
N TYR A 3 14.19 -16.97 2.95
CA TYR A 3 14.25 -15.52 3.03
C TYR A 3 12.87 -14.96 2.68
N PRO A 4 12.35 -13.95 3.42
CA PRO A 4 11.12 -13.29 3.02
C PRO A 4 11.30 -12.80 1.59
N ASP A 5 10.44 -13.25 0.67
CA ASP A 5 10.50 -12.81 -0.72
C ASP A 5 10.51 -11.28 -0.74
N SER A 6 11.58 -10.71 -1.27
CA SER A 6 11.83 -9.26 -1.34
C SER A 6 10.75 -8.50 -2.10
N ASN A 7 9.91 -9.22 -2.85
CA ASN A 7 8.76 -8.69 -3.58
C ASN A 7 7.48 -8.65 -2.75
N LEU A 8 7.48 -9.15 -1.52
CA LEU A 8 6.30 -9.18 -0.67
C LEU A 8 6.39 -8.16 0.47
N ILE A 9 5.26 -7.53 0.75
CA ILE A 9 5.08 -6.56 1.82
C ILE A 9 4.10 -7.16 2.82
N TYR A 10 4.58 -7.36 4.04
CA TYR A 10 3.82 -8.02 5.09
C TYR A 10 3.14 -6.98 5.98
N GLY A 11 1.82 -6.89 5.84
CA GLY A 11 0.95 -6.05 6.65
C GLY A 11 0.89 -4.59 6.22
N TYR A 12 -0.12 -3.91 6.73
CA TYR A 12 -0.41 -2.51 6.43
C TYR A 12 0.67 -1.54 6.93
N ALA A 13 1.37 -1.86 8.03
CA ALA A 13 2.40 -0.99 8.58
C ALA A 13 3.60 -0.84 7.64
N ARG A 14 4.13 -1.97 7.14
CA ARG A 14 5.21 -1.99 6.12
C ARG A 14 4.75 -1.34 4.82
N LEU A 15 3.51 -1.60 4.40
CA LEU A 15 2.95 -0.97 3.20
C LEU A 15 2.87 0.55 3.35
N ALA A 16 2.39 1.06 4.49
CA ALA A 16 2.32 2.49 4.75
C ALA A 16 3.69 3.16 4.65
N HIS A 17 4.71 2.54 5.28
CA HIS A 17 6.09 3.02 5.21
C HIS A 17 6.62 3.09 3.78
N MET A 18 6.34 2.07 2.96
CA MET A 18 6.71 2.08 1.55
C MET A 18 6.00 3.17 0.74
N LEU A 19 4.73 3.44 1.04
CA LEU A 19 3.95 4.49 0.39
C LEU A 19 4.25 5.91 0.93
N GLY A 20 5.26 6.06 1.79
CA GLY A 20 5.63 7.36 2.37
C GLY A 20 4.55 7.96 3.28
N MET A 21 3.71 7.13 3.90
CA MET A 21 2.60 7.57 4.76
C MET A 21 2.60 6.87 6.12
N THR A 22 1.91 7.46 7.09
CA THR A 22 1.75 6.83 8.41
C THR A 22 0.75 5.67 8.34
N PRO A 23 0.89 4.64 9.20
CA PRO A 23 -0.09 3.54 9.27
C PRO A 23 -1.53 4.04 9.51
N ASN A 24 -1.69 5.09 10.32
CA ASN A 24 -3.00 5.70 10.59
C ASN A 24 -3.58 6.37 9.34
N ALA A 25 -2.77 7.08 8.56
CA ALA A 25 -3.22 7.68 7.30
C ALA A 25 -3.69 6.60 6.31
N LEU A 26 -2.95 5.50 6.19
CA LEU A 26 -3.34 4.37 5.35
C LEU A 26 -4.66 3.74 5.84
N HIS A 27 -4.80 3.54 7.15
CA HIS A 27 -6.02 3.02 7.77
C HIS A 27 -7.23 3.91 7.50
N GLN A 28 -7.09 5.23 7.65
CA GLN A 28 -8.16 6.19 7.34
C GLN A 28 -8.54 6.15 5.86
N ARG A 29 -7.58 6.04 4.93
CA ARG A 29 -7.88 5.90 3.49
C ARG A 29 -8.67 4.64 3.20
N LYS A 30 -8.32 3.52 3.83
CA LYS A 30 -9.07 2.25 3.72
C LYS A 30 -10.49 2.41 4.23
N HIS A 31 -10.67 2.96 5.43
CA HIS A 31 -12.00 3.19 6.01
C HIS A 31 -12.86 4.14 5.16
N ARG A 32 -12.24 5.10 4.48
CA ARG A 32 -12.92 6.05 3.57
C ARG A 32 -13.10 5.52 2.14
N GLY A 33 -12.77 4.25 1.86
CA GLY A 33 -12.88 3.65 0.52
C GLY A 33 -11.94 4.23 -0.54
N ARG A 34 -10.87 4.95 -0.13
CA ARG A 34 -9.89 5.58 -1.02
C ARG A 34 -8.60 4.77 -1.22
N PHE A 35 -8.55 3.58 -0.63
CA PHE A 35 -7.44 2.64 -0.76
C PHE A 35 -7.92 1.43 -1.57
N THR A 36 -7.33 1.24 -2.75
CA THR A 36 -7.79 0.28 -3.76
C THR A 36 -6.88 -0.93 -3.90
N LEU A 37 -5.67 -0.89 -3.34
CA LEU A 37 -4.72 -1.99 -3.41
C LEU A 37 -5.20 -3.19 -2.58
N LYS A 38 -5.34 -4.34 -3.24
CA LYS A 38 -5.80 -5.58 -2.61
C LYS A 38 -4.62 -6.44 -2.15
N PRO A 39 -4.73 -7.15 -1.02
CA PRO A 39 -3.73 -8.13 -0.65
C PRO A 39 -3.77 -9.32 -1.62
N VAL A 40 -2.60 -9.90 -1.89
CA VAL A 40 -2.44 -11.10 -2.73
C VAL A 40 -2.89 -12.33 -1.96
N PHE A 41 -2.53 -12.41 -0.68
CA PHE A 41 -2.95 -13.47 0.23
C PHE A 41 -2.86 -13.01 1.69
N HIS A 42 -3.31 -13.85 2.61
CA HIS A 42 -3.24 -13.60 4.05
C HIS A 42 -2.43 -14.71 4.73
N ILE A 43 -1.54 -14.33 5.65
CA ILE A 43 -0.88 -15.25 6.59
C ILE A 43 -1.48 -14.98 7.97
N GLY A 44 -2.39 -15.83 8.42
CA GLY A 44 -3.18 -15.58 9.63
C GLY A 44 -3.95 -14.25 9.51
N ARG A 45 -3.66 -13.30 10.41
CA ARG A 45 -4.24 -11.95 10.39
C ARG A 45 -3.45 -10.94 9.56
N THR A 46 -2.31 -11.34 9.01
CA THR A 46 -1.42 -10.46 8.25
C THR A 46 -1.78 -10.51 6.76
N ALA A 47 -2.24 -9.38 6.24
CA ALA A 47 -2.42 -9.17 4.80
C ALA A 47 -1.06 -9.03 4.11
N VAL A 48 -0.83 -9.77 3.03
CA VAL A 48 0.41 -9.72 2.24
C VAL A 48 0.15 -9.06 0.90
N PHE A 49 0.99 -8.09 0.52
CA PHE A 49 0.87 -7.32 -0.71
C PHE A 49 2.07 -7.56 -1.62
N ASP A 50 1.83 -7.51 -2.92
CA ASP A 50 2.90 -7.52 -3.92
C ASP A 50 3.50 -6.13 -4.06
N ARG A 51 4.83 -6.06 -4.07
CA ARG A 51 5.60 -4.81 -4.14
C ARG A 51 5.42 -4.09 -5.47
N ARG A 52 5.29 -4.81 -6.58
CA ARG A 52 5.05 -4.19 -7.90
C ARG A 52 3.66 -3.53 -7.91
N GLN A 53 2.64 -4.21 -7.40
CA GLN A 53 1.30 -3.61 -7.28
C GLN A 53 1.30 -2.39 -6.36
N ALA A 54 2.03 -2.45 -5.24
CA ALA A 54 2.20 -1.29 -4.35
C ALA A 54 2.90 -0.10 -5.03
N ASN A 55 3.94 -0.35 -5.83
CA ASN A 55 4.61 0.68 -6.63
C ASN A 55 3.66 1.32 -7.66
N VAL A 56 2.88 0.51 -8.37
CA VAL A 56 1.88 1.00 -9.34
C VAL A 56 0.83 1.87 -8.64
N TYR A 57 0.35 1.44 -7.48
CA TYR A 57 -0.58 2.22 -6.66
C TYR A 57 0.04 3.56 -6.24
N MET A 58 1.30 3.58 -5.82
CA MET A 58 2.02 4.80 -5.45
C MET A 58 2.10 5.79 -6.62
N GLN A 59 2.46 5.34 -7.81
CA GLN A 59 2.53 6.19 -9.01
C GLN A 59 1.18 6.80 -9.37
N GLN A 60 0.11 6.00 -9.31
CA GLN A 60 -1.26 6.48 -9.54
C GLN A 60 -1.65 7.53 -8.49
N PHE A 61 -1.32 7.28 -7.23
CA PHE A 61 -1.59 8.19 -6.12
C PHE A 61 -0.89 9.54 -6.31
N GLU A 62 0.39 9.54 -6.70
CA GLU A 62 1.14 10.77 -6.99
C GLU A 62 0.58 11.51 -8.21
N ALA A 63 0.18 10.79 -9.26
CA ALA A 63 -0.43 11.39 -10.44
C ALA A 63 -1.76 12.09 -10.11
N ASP A 64 -2.59 11.48 -9.28
CA ASP A 64 -3.85 12.07 -8.81
C ASP A 64 -3.62 13.29 -7.91
N ALA A 65 -2.59 13.26 -7.07
CA ALA A 65 -2.21 14.41 -6.25
C ALA A 65 -1.74 15.60 -7.12
N LYS A 66 -0.92 15.33 -8.14
CA LYS A 66 -0.45 16.36 -9.10
C LYS A 66 -1.60 16.96 -9.91
N ARG A 67 -2.58 16.15 -10.34
CA ARG A 67 -3.77 16.64 -11.07
C ARG A 67 -4.61 17.61 -10.24
N LYS A 68 -4.76 17.35 -8.92
CA LYS A 68 -5.57 18.20 -8.03
C LYS A 68 -4.90 19.52 -7.65
N SER A 69 -3.57 19.60 -7.70
CA SER A 69 -2.83 20.82 -7.37
C SER A 69 -2.83 21.87 -8.49
N ARG A 70 -3.37 21.55 -9.66
CA ARG A 70 -3.31 22.39 -10.87
C ARG A 70 -4.61 23.14 -11.17
N ILE A 71 -5.56 23.13 -10.24
CA ILE A 71 -6.85 23.83 -10.27
C ILE A 71 -6.81 24.86 -9.16
#